data_AF-A0A0A1XQC8-F1
#
_entry.id   AF-A0A0A1XQC8-F1
#
_cell.length_a   1.000
_cell.length_b   1.000
_cell.length_c   1.000
_cell.angle_alpha   90.00
_cell.angle_beta   90.00
_cell.angle_gamma   90.00
#
_symmetry.space_group_name_H-M   'P 1'
#
loop_
_entity.id
_entity.type
_entity.pdbx_description
1 polymer ?
#
loop_
_entity_poly.entity_id
_entity_poly.type
_entity_poly.pdbx_seq_one_letter_code
_entity_poly.pdbx_strand_id
1 'polypeptide(L)'
;MSVPFTVRTHSRQVCSLYKRALRNLEAWYDRKNIFRYRAVLLRQRFDKNRCVSDMAEASRLLAAGEQELFDTKHFQPKYFANSPGGCAFEREVIPPDWVIDYWHPLEKAQYPEYFAKREQRKTEFIAWWEKQYGKPDPKDLGHH
;
A
#
# COMPACT_ATOMS: atom_id res chain seq x y z
N MET A 1 0.39 -5.86 9.40
CA MET A 1 0.85 -6.05 8.00
C MET A 1 2.32 -6.41 8.03
N SER A 2 2.70 -7.66 7.73
CA SER A 2 4.10 -7.99 7.45
C SER A 2 4.51 -7.18 6.23
N VAL A 3 5.35 -6.17 6.39
CA VAL A 3 6.03 -5.56 5.26
C VAL A 3 7.00 -6.64 4.80
N PRO A 4 6.82 -7.28 3.64
CA PRO A 4 7.81 -8.25 3.21
C PRO A 4 9.08 -7.44 2.95
N PHE A 5 10.04 -7.51 3.87
CA PHE A 5 11.39 -6.93 3.77
C PHE A 5 12.20 -7.68 2.69
N THR A 6 11.59 -7.87 1.54
CA THR A 6 12.20 -8.40 0.34
C THR A 6 13.03 -7.30 -0.26
N VAL A 7 14.33 -7.58 -0.45
CA VAL A 7 15.25 -6.69 -1.17
C VAL A 7 14.62 -6.33 -2.51
N ARG A 8 14.50 -5.03 -2.79
CA ARG A 8 13.87 -4.57 -4.04
C ARG A 8 14.80 -4.92 -5.20
N THR A 9 14.31 -5.73 -6.12
CA THR A 9 15.03 -6.03 -7.37
C THR A 9 15.26 -4.74 -8.17
N HIS A 10 16.34 -4.70 -8.95
CA HIS A 10 16.65 -3.57 -9.84
C HIS A 10 15.46 -3.23 -10.76
N SER A 11 14.81 -4.23 -11.36
CA SER A 11 13.61 -4.03 -12.17
C SER A 11 12.46 -3.34 -11.42
N ARG A 12 12.23 -3.71 -10.15
CA ARG A 12 11.19 -3.09 -9.30
C ARG A 12 11.57 -1.65 -8.92
N GLN A 13 12.85 -1.33 -8.79
CA GLN A 13 13.33 0.03 -8.57
C GLN A 13 13.10 0.89 -9.82
N VAL A 14 13.49 0.42 -11.00
CA VAL A 14 13.27 1.11 -12.29
C VAL A 14 11.77 1.35 -12.53
N CYS A 15 10.92 0.33 -12.35
CA CYS A 15 9.47 0.48 -12.49
C CYS A 15 8.89 1.52 -11.51
N SER A 16 9.44 1.57 -10.30
CA SER A 16 9.05 2.55 -9.28
C SER A 16 9.48 3.96 -9.66
N LEU A 17 10.71 4.14 -10.13
CA LEU A 17 11.21 5.41 -10.63
C LEU A 17 10.35 5.91 -11.78
N TYR A 18 10.08 5.06 -12.79
CA TYR A 18 9.22 5.40 -13.92
C TYR A 18 7.82 5.86 -13.49
N LYS A 19 7.17 5.11 -12.58
CA LYS A 19 5.86 5.49 -12.03
C LYS A 19 5.91 6.84 -11.32
N ARG A 20 6.92 7.08 -10.49
CA ARG A 20 7.08 8.35 -9.74
C ARG A 20 7.35 9.52 -10.69
N ALA A 21 8.20 9.34 -11.69
CA ALA A 21 8.49 10.34 -12.70
C ALA A 21 7.23 10.71 -13.51
N LEU A 22 6.41 9.73 -13.90
CA LEU A 22 5.12 10.01 -14.55
C LEU A 22 4.16 10.80 -13.65
N ARG A 23 4.07 10.45 -12.36
CA ARG A 23 3.22 11.21 -11.41
C ARG A 23 3.75 12.63 -11.19
N ASN A 24 5.06 12.81 -11.21
CA ASN A 24 5.68 14.13 -11.16
C ASN A 24 5.33 14.97 -12.40
N LEU A 25 5.41 14.37 -13.60
CA LEU A 25 4.97 15.04 -14.82
C LEU A 25 3.48 15.40 -14.78
N GLU A 26 2.62 14.52 -14.26
CA GLU A 26 1.19 14.81 -14.09
C GLU A 26 0.93 15.96 -13.12
N ALA A 27 1.83 16.18 -12.13
CA ALA A 27 1.72 17.31 -11.21
C ALA A 27 2.12 18.63 -11.87
N TRP A 28 3.13 18.63 -12.75
CA TRP A 28 3.57 19.82 -13.49
C TRP A 28 2.64 20.23 -14.63
N TYR A 29 2.09 19.26 -15.37
CA TYR A 29 1.29 19.51 -16.57
C TYR A 29 -0.19 19.23 -16.31
N ASP A 30 -0.97 20.30 -16.13
CA ASP A 30 -2.42 20.28 -15.91
C ASP A 30 -3.18 19.74 -17.13
N ARG A 31 -2.78 20.16 -18.34
CA ARG A 31 -3.45 19.79 -19.59
C ARG A 31 -3.05 18.39 -20.04
N LYS A 32 -4.04 17.53 -20.25
CA LYS A 32 -3.84 16.11 -20.61
C LYS A 32 -3.03 15.91 -21.89
N ASN A 33 -3.24 16.72 -22.92
CA ASN A 33 -2.51 16.62 -24.19
C ASN A 33 -0.99 16.88 -24.01
N ILE A 34 -0.63 17.91 -23.25
CA ILE A 34 0.76 18.25 -22.95
C ILE A 34 1.40 17.15 -22.10
N PHE A 35 0.70 16.72 -21.04
CA PHE A 35 1.14 15.60 -20.22
C PHE A 35 1.41 14.34 -21.05
N ARG A 36 0.48 13.96 -21.94
CA ARG A 36 0.62 12.75 -22.77
C ARG A 36 1.82 12.83 -23.69
N TYR A 37 2.06 13.97 -24.32
CA TYR A 37 3.26 14.18 -25.13
C TYR A 37 4.54 13.99 -24.30
N ARG A 38 4.62 14.64 -23.13
CA ARG A 38 5.77 14.53 -22.21
C ARG A 38 5.96 13.11 -21.67
N ALA A 39 4.87 12.40 -21.37
CA ALA A 39 4.91 11.02 -20.90
C ALA A 39 5.47 10.07 -21.98
N VAL A 40 5.15 10.29 -23.26
CA VAL A 40 5.74 9.51 -24.38
C VAL A 40 7.23 9.78 -24.51
N LEU A 41 7.66 11.05 -24.42
CA LEU A 41 9.09 11.39 -24.42
C LEU A 41 9.83 10.75 -23.24
N LEU A 42 9.24 10.77 -22.04
CA LEU A 42 9.81 10.08 -20.87
C LEU A 42 9.92 8.58 -21.14
N ARG A 43 8.86 7.94 -21.66
CA ARG A 43 8.89 6.52 -21.98
C ARG A 43 9.98 6.17 -22.99
N GLN A 44 10.14 6.98 -24.04
CA GLN A 44 11.21 6.81 -25.01
C GLN A 44 12.61 6.86 -24.36
N ARG A 45 12.84 7.73 -23.36
CA ARG A 45 14.12 7.77 -22.61
C ARG A 45 14.40 6.48 -21.85
N PHE A 46 13.37 5.89 -21.23
CA PHE A 46 13.49 4.60 -20.55
C PHE A 46 13.72 3.46 -21.56
N ASP A 47 12.98 3.44 -22.66
CA ASP A 47 13.09 2.39 -23.68
C ASP A 47 14.46 2.39 -24.37
N LYS A 48 15.10 3.56 -24.56
CA LYS A 48 16.49 3.67 -25.06
C LYS A 48 17.50 2.91 -24.21
N ASN A 49 17.27 2.80 -22.90
CA ASN A 49 18.17 2.14 -21.95
C ASN A 49 17.65 0.77 -21.48
N ARG A 50 16.64 0.20 -22.17
CA ARG A 50 15.98 -1.04 -21.75
C ARG A 50 16.90 -2.27 -21.85
N CYS A 51 17.82 -2.27 -22.80
CA CYS A 51 18.68 -3.42 -23.12
C CYS A 51 20.12 -3.25 -22.63
N VAL A 52 20.37 -2.46 -21.58
CA VAL A 52 21.69 -2.33 -20.97
C VAL A 52 22.03 -3.63 -20.24
N SER A 53 23.04 -4.35 -20.74
CA SER A 53 23.48 -5.64 -20.17
C SER A 53 24.36 -5.49 -18.93
N ASP A 54 25.12 -4.39 -18.83
CA ASP A 54 25.97 -4.14 -17.68
C ASP A 54 25.16 -3.60 -16.48
N MET A 55 25.21 -4.34 -15.37
CA MET A 55 24.50 -4.00 -14.15
C MET A 55 25.10 -2.78 -13.42
N ALA A 56 26.40 -2.52 -13.56
CA ALA A 56 27.03 -1.34 -12.98
C ALA A 56 26.50 -0.07 -13.66
N GLU A 57 26.50 -0.07 -14.99
CA GLU A 57 25.92 1.02 -15.79
C GLU A 57 24.41 1.18 -15.53
N ALA A 58 23.65 0.08 -15.46
CA ALA A 58 22.21 0.15 -15.15
C ALA A 58 21.95 0.79 -13.78
N SER A 59 22.76 0.47 -12.78
CA SER A 59 22.67 1.05 -11.43
C SER A 59 23.05 2.53 -11.44
N ARG A 60 24.07 2.92 -12.21
CA ARG A 60 24.46 4.32 -12.40
C ARG A 60 23.34 5.14 -13.05
N LEU A 61 22.71 4.61 -14.09
CA LEU A 61 21.56 5.25 -14.75
C LEU A 61 20.35 5.38 -13.83
N LEU A 62 20.09 4.37 -13.01
CA LEU A 62 19.02 4.43 -12.00
C LEU A 62 19.30 5.54 -10.97
N ALA A 63 20.53 5.62 -10.45
CA ALA A 63 20.93 6.67 -9.51
C ALA A 63 20.81 8.07 -10.12
N ALA A 64 21.26 8.24 -11.37
CA ALA A 64 21.12 9.50 -12.10
C ALA A 64 19.64 9.88 -12.31
N GLY A 65 18.78 8.91 -12.62
CA GLY A 65 17.34 9.14 -12.77
C GLY A 65 16.64 9.48 -11.45
N GLU A 66 17.05 8.89 -10.33
CA GLU A 66 16.55 9.26 -9.00
C GLU A 66 16.97 10.68 -8.61
N GLN A 67 18.22 11.08 -8.93
CA GLN A 67 18.69 12.44 -8.71
C GLN A 67 17.90 13.45 -9.56
N GLU A 68 17.74 13.19 -10.86
CA GLU A 68 16.93 14.05 -11.75
C GLU A 68 15.49 14.20 -11.25
N LEU A 69 14.89 13.11 -10.76
CA LEU A 69 13.54 13.14 -10.20
C LEU A 69 13.48 13.98 -8.92
N PHE A 70 14.50 13.92 -8.08
CA PHE A 70 14.59 14.73 -6.88
C PHE A 70 14.68 16.23 -7.22
N ASP A 71 15.56 16.58 -8.16
CA ASP A 71 15.81 17.97 -8.56
C ASP A 71 14.61 18.61 -9.28
N THR A 72 13.87 17.81 -10.04
CA THR A 72 12.71 18.27 -10.83
C THR A 72 11.36 18.02 -10.16
N LYS A 73 11.37 17.62 -8.88
CA LYS A 73 10.15 17.28 -8.16
C LYS A 73 9.24 18.50 -8.04
N HIS A 74 7.96 18.33 -8.35
CA HIS A 74 6.95 19.37 -8.12
C HIS A 74 6.87 19.70 -6.62
N PHE A 75 6.79 21.00 -6.29
CA PHE A 75 6.75 21.47 -4.90
C PHE A 75 5.55 20.89 -4.13
N GLN A 76 4.43 20.67 -4.81
CA GLN A 76 3.22 20.05 -4.27
C GLN A 76 2.79 18.86 -5.14
N PRO A 77 3.29 17.64 -4.92
CA PRO A 77 2.91 16.49 -5.71
C PRO A 77 1.42 16.19 -5.61
N LYS A 78 0.84 15.69 -6.70
CA LYS A 78 -0.57 15.29 -6.74
C LYS A 78 -0.76 13.90 -6.12
N TYR A 79 -1.54 13.84 -5.04
CA TYR A 79 -1.95 12.59 -4.39
C TYR A 79 -3.41 12.28 -4.70
N PHE A 80 -3.75 10.98 -4.72
CA PHE A 80 -5.16 10.56 -4.75
C PHE A 80 -5.79 10.80 -3.38
N ALA A 81 -7.07 11.13 -3.35
CA ALA A 81 -7.77 11.52 -2.12
C ALA A 81 -7.54 10.54 -0.95
N ASN A 82 -7.71 9.24 -1.19
CA ASN A 82 -7.60 8.19 -0.17
C ASN A 82 -6.21 7.57 -0.06
N SER A 83 -5.22 8.02 -0.85
CA SER A 83 -3.84 7.55 -0.71
C SER A 83 -3.12 8.29 0.43
N PRO A 84 -2.07 7.72 1.03
CA PRO A 84 -1.25 8.43 2.01
C PRO A 84 -0.80 9.80 1.49
N GLY A 85 -1.05 10.85 2.28
CA GLY A 85 -0.80 12.26 1.89
C GLY A 85 -1.90 12.92 1.06
N GLY A 86 -2.98 12.20 0.73
CA GLY A 86 -4.18 12.74 0.11
C GLY A 86 -5.11 13.43 1.11
N CYS A 87 -6.02 14.27 0.62
CA CYS A 87 -6.93 15.07 1.45
C CYS A 87 -8.02 14.28 2.18
N ALA A 88 -8.22 13.01 1.84
CA ALA A 88 -9.20 12.12 2.45
C ALA A 88 -8.53 10.83 2.99
N PHE A 89 -7.20 10.83 3.12
CA PHE A 89 -6.47 9.72 3.71
C PHE A 89 -6.92 9.50 5.15
N GLU A 90 -7.34 8.27 5.47
CA GLU A 90 -7.84 7.89 6.80
C GLU A 90 -8.94 8.82 7.34
N ARG A 91 -9.72 9.45 6.44
CA ARG A 91 -10.85 10.31 6.82
C ARG A 91 -11.92 9.52 7.56
N GLU A 92 -12.17 8.29 7.14
CA GLU A 92 -13.08 7.37 7.81
C GLU A 92 -12.26 6.45 8.71
N VAL A 93 -12.52 6.54 10.01
CA VAL A 93 -11.93 5.65 11.01
C VAL A 93 -12.91 4.52 11.27
N ILE A 94 -12.56 3.32 10.84
CA ILE A 94 -13.35 2.12 11.09
C ILE A 94 -12.94 1.58 12.46
N PRO A 95 -13.84 1.55 13.47
CA PRO A 95 -13.51 0.99 14.77
C PRO A 95 -13.20 -0.50 14.64
N PRO A 96 -12.31 -1.05 15.48
CA PRO A 96 -12.01 -2.46 15.40
C PRO A 96 -13.23 -3.30 15.80
N ASP A 97 -13.41 -4.44 15.14
CA ASP A 97 -14.62 -5.26 15.25
C ASP A 97 -14.93 -5.69 16.68
N TRP A 98 -13.92 -5.95 17.51
CA TRP A 98 -14.08 -6.39 18.90
C TRP A 98 -14.76 -5.35 19.80
N VAL A 99 -14.87 -4.08 19.40
CA VAL A 99 -15.58 -3.05 20.18
C VAL A 99 -17.05 -3.42 20.37
N ILE A 100 -17.64 -4.12 19.40
CA ILE A 100 -19.05 -4.54 19.41
C ILE A 100 -19.32 -5.59 20.51
N ASP A 101 -18.29 -6.31 20.96
CA ASP A 101 -18.44 -7.31 22.02
C ASP A 101 -18.72 -6.66 23.38
N TYR A 102 -18.37 -5.38 23.57
CA TYR A 102 -18.59 -4.62 24.80
C TYR A 102 -19.99 -3.99 24.91
N TRP A 103 -20.85 -4.10 23.88
CA TRP A 103 -22.19 -3.53 23.90
C TRP A 103 -23.07 -4.13 25.01
N HIS A 104 -23.98 -3.32 25.56
CA HIS A 104 -24.91 -3.79 26.59
C HIS A 104 -25.88 -4.84 26.00
N PRO A 105 -26.29 -5.87 26.75
CA PRO A 105 -27.19 -6.92 26.21
C PRO A 105 -28.49 -6.39 25.58
N LEU A 106 -29.03 -5.28 26.10
CA LEU A 106 -30.21 -4.63 25.51
C LEU A 106 -29.93 -4.05 24.12
N GLU A 107 -28.75 -3.47 23.90
CA GLU A 107 -28.32 -2.94 22.60
C GLU A 107 -28.07 -4.10 21.62
N LYS A 108 -27.53 -5.22 22.11
CA LYS A 108 -27.36 -6.43 21.29
C LYS A 108 -28.69 -7.05 20.89
N ALA A 109 -29.67 -7.04 21.80
CA ALA A 109 -31.01 -7.56 21.56
C ALA A 109 -31.76 -6.82 20.45
N GLN A 110 -31.37 -5.58 20.12
CA GLN A 110 -31.90 -4.84 18.99
C GLN A 110 -31.53 -5.47 17.63
N TYR A 111 -30.42 -6.22 17.55
CA TYR A 111 -29.89 -6.80 16.32
C TYR A 111 -29.68 -8.33 16.44
N PRO A 112 -30.74 -9.12 16.70
CA PRO A 112 -30.62 -10.52 17.08
C PRO A 112 -29.95 -11.39 16.00
N GLU A 113 -30.31 -11.21 14.73
CA GLU A 113 -29.73 -11.98 13.63
C GLU A 113 -28.23 -11.69 13.42
N TYR A 114 -27.82 -10.43 13.58
CA TYR A 114 -26.44 -10.01 13.45
C TYR A 114 -25.57 -10.66 14.54
N PHE A 115 -26.00 -10.60 15.80
CA PHE A 115 -25.24 -11.17 16.91
C PHE A 115 -25.23 -12.70 16.90
N ALA A 116 -26.32 -13.36 16.49
CA ALA A 116 -26.32 -14.82 16.30
C ALA A 116 -25.28 -15.27 15.26
N LYS A 117 -25.22 -14.58 14.12
CA LYS A 117 -24.25 -14.87 13.05
C LYS A 117 -22.81 -14.53 13.46
N ARG A 118 -22.63 -13.49 14.27
CA ARG A 118 -21.33 -13.09 14.82
C ARG A 118 -20.74 -14.17 15.73
N GLU A 119 -21.53 -14.70 16.66
CA GLU A 119 -21.07 -15.76 17.57
C GLU A 119 -20.68 -17.03 16.81
N GLN A 120 -21.48 -17.42 15.79
CA GLN A 120 -21.10 -18.51 14.89
C GLN A 120 -19.71 -18.28 14.25
N ARG A 121 -19.47 -17.08 13.70
CA ARG A 121 -18.17 -16.73 13.07
C ARG A 121 -17.01 -16.72 14.06
N LYS A 122 -17.24 -16.32 15.31
CA LYS A 122 -16.23 -16.37 16.36
C LYS A 122 -15.82 -17.80 16.67
N THR A 123 -16.80 -18.71 16.77
CA THR A 123 -16.53 -20.14 16.95
C THR A 123 -15.77 -20.73 15.76
N GLU A 124 -16.18 -20.41 14.54
CA GLU A 124 -15.49 -20.82 13.31
C GLU A 124 -14.04 -20.32 13.26
N PHE A 125 -13.80 -19.07 13.66
CA PHE A 125 -12.47 -18.48 13.72
C PHE A 125 -11.57 -19.18 14.73
N ILE A 126 -12.07 -19.48 15.93
CA ILE A 126 -11.32 -20.22 16.96
C ILE A 126 -10.96 -21.63 16.44
N ALA A 127 -11.92 -22.35 15.86
CA ALA A 127 -11.67 -23.67 15.30
C ALA A 127 -10.64 -23.63 14.15
N TRP A 128 -10.72 -22.62 13.28
CA TRP A 128 -9.73 -22.41 12.23
C TRP A 128 -8.34 -22.09 12.82
N TRP A 129 -8.26 -21.22 13.83
CA TRP A 129 -7.03 -20.85 14.50
C TRP A 129 -6.34 -22.04 15.16
N GLU A 130 -7.08 -22.82 15.95
CA GLU A 130 -6.58 -24.04 16.58
C GLU A 130 -6.07 -25.05 15.54
N LYS A 131 -6.74 -25.16 14.39
CA LYS A 131 -6.30 -26.01 13.29
C LYS A 131 -5.00 -25.54 12.63
N GLN A 132 -4.81 -24.23 12.48
CA GLN A 132 -3.62 -23.68 11.81
C GLN A 132 -2.39 -23.62 12.72
N TYR A 133 -2.59 -23.24 13.98
CA TYR A 133 -1.50 -22.91 14.91
C TYR A 133 -1.41 -23.84 16.12
N GLY A 134 -2.37 -24.75 16.27
CA GLY A 134 -2.50 -25.58 17.47
C GLY A 134 -3.19 -24.84 18.62
N LYS A 135 -3.41 -25.56 19.72
CA LYS A 135 -3.89 -24.95 20.96
C LYS A 135 -2.72 -24.24 21.65
N PRO A 136 -2.93 -23.03 22.20
CA PRO A 136 -1.88 -22.36 22.97
C PRO A 136 -1.44 -23.25 24.15
N ASP A 137 -0.14 -23.30 24.42
CA ASP A 137 0.38 -24.01 25.59
C ASP A 137 -0.19 -23.32 26.86
N PRO A 138 -0.73 -24.06 27.83
CA PRO A 138 -1.20 -23.50 29.09
C PRO A 138 -0.19 -22.57 29.80
N LYS A 139 1.12 -22.74 29.55
CA LYS A 139 2.18 -21.89 30.09
C LYS A 139 2.21 -20.48 29.48
N ASP A 140 1.77 -20.32 28.23
CA ASP A 140 1.78 -19.04 27.51
C ASP A 140 0.59 -18.14 27.89
N LEU A 141 -0.41 -18.68 28.58
CA LEU A 141 -1.64 -17.96 28.98
C LEU A 141 -1.47 -17.07 30.23
N GLY A 142 -0.33 -17.19 30.93
CA GLY A 142 -0.09 -16.52 32.21
C GLY A 142 0.90 -15.36 32.19
N HIS A 143 1.52 -15.06 31.04
CA HIS A 143 2.51 -13.98 30.94
C HIS A 143 1.86 -12.70 30.40
N HIS A 144 1.38 -11.88 31.33
CA HIS A 144 1.21 -10.44 31.18
C HIS A 144 2.39 -9.71 31.81
#